data_AF-A0A819JXG9-F1
#
_entry.id   AF-A0A819JXG9-F1
#
_cell.length_a   1.000
_cell.length_b   1.000
_cell.length_c   1.000
_cell.angle_alpha   90.00
_cell.angle_beta   90.00
_cell.angle_gamma   90.00
#
_symmetry.space_group_name_H-M   'P 1'
#
loop_
_entity.id
_entity.type
_entity.pdbx_description
1 polymer ?
#
loop_
_entity_poly.entity_id
_entity_poly.type
_entity_poly.pdbx_seq_one_letter_code
_entity_poly.pdbx_strand_id
1 'polypeptide(L)'
;MASTTSFRLDQRVSVPGKGFGTIAFIGRTEFADGEWIGVILDEPKGKNNGTVQKKDGTIVRYFTCNDNHGLYVRSGQIESIINDSNLTRSSSNHSIKSEGSTTGSIPPPSTSAIPKTSAVPPTKQKGLRTPTPGTTAKLPGSDGDIDQTGLTRTAQSSSDIPTAVATERISPPKEEVKPPVSQSKPTTSMPPPTPIESTNISRKSSTTILESSDSQQVTTSLKSKINDQEEQIQTLIKKRRDDLEKLKEFERTKLQLDQLQTYKREAQERIKELNDKLQQQEHDLKDTRDKFTAYRDEMADTEVRIESLTLDLEMAEEKLETLTSENTTLKEKLEEVQLELDVIKGEIQLNGPNQVANDIQQKIDDERTIKMEQALIKLRDLSLTKQAENDTLKKQCETLEHKVKTLTKENENAKVEITTMQATIADLTEQVDTCLGAQQMVDILTNKNLSLEDQVRELQETVDNLESLCEMDKEMEENAKEVEHDLRENIDLLQNQL
;
A
#
# COMPACT_ATOMS: atom_id res chain seq x y z
N MET A 1 9.93 -42.71 5.93
CA MET A 1 11.10 -41.85 5.65
C MET A 1 10.54 -40.51 5.19
N ALA A 2 11.11 -39.38 5.61
CA ALA A 2 10.70 -38.08 5.07
C ALA A 2 11.34 -37.88 3.68
N SER A 3 10.55 -37.44 2.71
CA SER A 3 11.09 -37.03 1.41
C SER A 3 11.83 -35.71 1.58
N THR A 4 13.15 -35.72 1.39
CA THR A 4 13.94 -34.49 1.33
C THR A 4 13.63 -33.75 0.03
N THR A 5 12.60 -32.90 0.04
CA THR A 5 12.23 -32.06 -1.11
C THR A 5 13.41 -31.15 -1.47
N SER A 6 14.11 -31.50 -2.53
CA SER A 6 15.22 -30.68 -3.05
C SER A 6 14.66 -29.47 -3.77
N PHE A 7 15.05 -28.27 -3.32
CA PHE A 7 14.68 -27.01 -3.95
C PHE A 7 15.73 -26.59 -4.98
N ARG A 8 15.30 -25.91 -6.04
CA ARG A 8 16.16 -25.34 -7.08
C ARG A 8 15.90 -23.84 -7.26
N LEU A 9 16.85 -23.13 -7.86
CA LEU A 9 16.65 -21.76 -8.34
C LEU A 9 15.48 -21.72 -9.34
N ASP A 10 14.81 -20.56 -9.40
CA ASP A 10 13.64 -20.27 -10.24
C ASP A 10 12.41 -21.16 -9.99
N GLN A 11 12.42 -21.95 -8.92
CA GLN A 11 11.27 -22.75 -8.48
C GLN A 11 10.23 -21.87 -7.77
N ARG A 12 8.95 -22.10 -8.12
CA ARG A 12 7.80 -21.51 -7.45
C ARG A 12 7.51 -22.21 -6.13
N VAL A 13 7.36 -21.42 -5.07
CA VAL A 13 7.13 -21.90 -3.71
C VAL A 13 6.04 -21.10 -2.99
N SER A 14 5.34 -21.76 -2.08
CA SER A 14 4.46 -21.14 -1.11
C SER A 14 5.23 -20.87 0.18
N VAL A 15 5.02 -19.69 0.76
CA VAL A 15 5.59 -19.30 2.05
C VAL A 15 4.42 -19.04 3.02
N PRO A 16 4.21 -19.92 4.04
CA PRO A 16 3.08 -19.81 4.95
C PRO A 16 2.94 -18.42 5.60
N GLY A 17 1.74 -17.84 5.51
CA GLY A 17 1.45 -16.49 6.01
C GLY A 17 2.08 -15.33 5.22
N LYS A 18 2.79 -15.61 4.12
CA LYS A 18 3.46 -14.60 3.27
C LYS A 18 3.06 -14.63 1.80
N GLY A 19 2.50 -15.73 1.31
CA GLY A 19 2.00 -15.87 -0.06
C GLY A 19 2.98 -16.65 -0.94
N PHE A 20 2.90 -16.44 -2.25
CA PHE A 20 3.74 -17.15 -3.22
C PHE A 20 4.99 -16.34 -3.58
N GLY A 21 6.00 -17.05 -4.10
CA GLY A 21 7.23 -16.46 -4.58
C GLY A 21 8.09 -17.43 -5.39
N THR A 22 9.24 -16.93 -5.82
CA THR A 22 10.23 -17.63 -6.65
C THR A 22 11.58 -17.67 -5.94
N ILE A 23 12.24 -18.82 -5.92
CA ILE A 23 13.57 -18.96 -5.30
C ILE A 23 14.64 -18.29 -6.17
N ALA A 24 15.33 -17.28 -5.62
CA ALA A 24 16.41 -16.54 -6.28
C ALA A 24 17.80 -16.80 -5.68
N PHE A 25 17.88 -17.47 -4.52
CA PHE A 25 19.15 -17.85 -3.89
C PHE A 25 18.99 -19.16 -3.11
N ILE A 26 19.99 -20.04 -3.16
CA ILE A 26 20.16 -21.18 -2.26
C ILE A 26 21.65 -21.25 -1.87
N GLY A 27 21.97 -21.24 -0.58
CA GLY A 27 23.35 -21.37 -0.12
C GLY A 27 23.59 -20.91 1.30
N ARG A 28 24.87 -20.87 1.70
CA ARG A 28 25.29 -20.30 3.00
C ARG A 28 25.29 -18.78 2.94
N THR A 29 25.01 -18.12 4.06
CA THR A 29 25.04 -16.66 4.18
C THR A 29 25.95 -16.23 5.31
N GLU A 30 26.46 -15.00 5.23
CA GLU A 30 27.38 -14.41 6.21
C GLU A 30 26.66 -13.84 7.44
N PHE A 31 25.32 -13.78 7.42
CA PHE A 31 24.51 -13.25 8.53
C PHE A 31 24.08 -14.33 9.54
N ALA A 32 24.01 -15.61 9.13
CA ALA A 32 23.67 -16.73 10.01
C ALA A 32 24.04 -18.08 9.37
N ASP A 33 24.55 -19.02 10.18
CA ASP A 33 25.04 -20.31 9.72
C ASP A 33 24.00 -21.20 9.01
N GLY A 34 24.51 -22.22 8.30
CA GLY A 34 23.72 -23.20 7.57
C GLY A 34 23.22 -22.70 6.21
N GLU A 35 22.38 -23.51 5.56
CA GLU A 35 21.80 -23.17 4.25
C GLU A 35 20.54 -22.32 4.40
N TRP A 36 20.44 -21.29 3.59
CA TRP A 36 19.30 -20.38 3.47
C TRP A 36 18.81 -20.36 2.03
N ILE A 37 17.50 -20.20 1.90
CA ILE A 37 16.81 -19.99 0.63
C ILE A 37 16.35 -18.54 0.60
N GLY A 38 16.75 -17.80 -0.42
CA GLY A 38 16.26 -16.45 -0.71
C GLY A 38 15.10 -16.55 -1.68
N VAL A 39 13.93 -16.07 -1.26
CA VAL A 39 12.69 -16.05 -2.04
C VAL A 39 12.35 -14.60 -2.39
N ILE A 40 12.01 -14.37 -3.65
CA ILE A 40 11.35 -13.15 -4.12
C ILE A 40 9.85 -13.43 -4.06
N LEU A 41 9.14 -12.75 -3.16
CA LEU A 41 7.68 -12.83 -3.06
C LEU A 41 7.01 -12.01 -4.18
N ASP A 42 5.82 -12.44 -4.60
CA ASP A 42 5.04 -11.71 -5.61
C ASP A 42 4.49 -10.38 -5.05
N GLU A 43 4.18 -10.37 -3.75
CA GLU A 43 3.68 -9.21 -3.01
C GLU A 43 4.77 -8.61 -2.09
N PRO A 44 4.69 -7.31 -1.74
CA PRO A 44 5.65 -6.62 -0.86
C PRO A 44 5.51 -7.00 0.64
N LYS A 45 5.48 -8.31 0.93
CA LYS A 45 5.31 -8.91 2.28
C LYS A 45 6.62 -9.42 2.88
N GLY A 46 7.75 -9.24 2.22
CA GLY A 46 9.09 -9.68 2.60
C GLY A 46 9.73 -8.86 3.73
N LYS A 47 11.07 -8.77 3.72
CA LYS A 47 11.89 -8.08 4.74
C LYS A 47 13.10 -7.31 4.19
N ASN A 48 13.45 -7.48 2.91
CA ASN A 48 14.61 -6.87 2.27
C ASN A 48 14.43 -6.82 0.74
N ASN A 49 15.48 -6.41 0.02
CA ASN A 49 15.55 -6.33 -1.45
C ASN A 49 16.63 -7.24 -2.05
N GLY A 50 16.92 -8.36 -1.37
CA GLY A 50 18.04 -9.27 -1.68
C GLY A 50 19.40 -8.84 -1.12
N THR A 51 19.45 -7.75 -0.34
CA THR A 51 20.65 -7.33 0.42
C THR A 51 20.52 -7.60 1.92
N VAL A 52 21.66 -7.68 2.60
CA VAL A 52 21.78 -7.74 4.07
C VAL A 52 22.98 -6.89 4.51
N GLN A 53 22.81 -6.11 5.59
CA GLN A 53 23.89 -5.31 6.17
C GLN A 53 24.66 -6.12 7.24
N LYS A 54 26.00 -6.06 7.18
CA LYS A 54 26.92 -6.65 8.16
C LYS A 54 27.10 -5.74 9.39
N LYS A 55 27.61 -6.33 10.48
CA LYS A 55 27.95 -5.61 11.72
C LYS A 55 29.07 -4.56 11.55
N ASP A 56 29.86 -4.66 10.49
CA ASP A 56 30.88 -3.69 10.08
C ASP A 56 30.32 -2.55 9.20
N GLY A 57 29.02 -2.56 8.90
CA GLY A 57 28.33 -1.60 8.04
C GLY A 57 28.26 -1.99 6.55
N THR A 58 29.05 -2.97 6.10
CA THR A 58 29.10 -3.41 4.69
C THR A 58 27.76 -4.03 4.26
N ILE A 59 27.25 -3.64 3.10
CA ILE A 59 26.05 -4.25 2.51
C ILE A 59 26.47 -5.35 1.54
N VAL A 60 25.92 -6.55 1.71
CA VAL A 60 26.15 -7.70 0.81
C VAL A 60 24.85 -8.08 0.12
N ARG A 61 24.92 -8.28 -1.19
CA ARG A 61 23.79 -8.66 -2.05
C ARG A 61 23.89 -10.13 -2.43
N TYR A 62 22.82 -10.89 -2.19
CA TYR A 62 22.71 -12.30 -2.57
C TYR A 62 21.80 -12.49 -3.79
N PHE A 63 20.79 -11.62 -3.95
CA PHE A 63 19.91 -11.55 -5.13
C PHE A 63 19.39 -10.11 -5.32
N THR A 64 18.55 -9.87 -6.33
CA THR A 64 17.94 -8.57 -6.61
C THR A 64 16.43 -8.70 -6.74
N CYS A 65 15.69 -7.83 -6.06
CA CYS A 65 14.25 -7.67 -6.17
C CYS A 65 13.84 -6.28 -5.67
N ASN A 66 12.56 -5.94 -5.83
CA ASN A 66 11.97 -4.71 -5.30
C ASN A 66 12.03 -4.66 -3.77
N ASP A 67 11.98 -3.46 -3.20
CA ASP A 67 11.95 -3.27 -1.75
C ASP A 67 10.73 -3.96 -1.12
N ASN A 68 10.97 -4.66 -0.01
CA ASN A 68 10.01 -5.53 0.68
C ASN A 68 9.53 -6.77 -0.10
N HIS A 69 10.14 -7.17 -1.22
CA HIS A 69 9.82 -8.47 -1.85
C HIS A 69 10.77 -9.61 -1.43
N GLY A 70 11.99 -9.32 -1.00
CA GLY A 70 12.99 -10.32 -0.63
C GLY A 70 12.78 -10.88 0.78
N LEU A 71 12.89 -12.21 0.92
CA LEU A 71 12.79 -12.93 2.18
C LEU A 71 13.82 -14.08 2.26
N TYR A 72 14.53 -14.21 3.38
CA TYR A 72 15.38 -15.38 3.66
C TYR A 72 14.66 -16.35 4.60
N VAL A 73 14.67 -17.63 4.23
CA VAL A 73 13.95 -18.72 4.90
C VAL A 73 14.79 -20.01 4.89
N ARG A 74 14.42 -20.98 5.73
CA ARG A 74 14.95 -22.35 5.67
C ARG A 74 14.06 -23.22 4.77
N SER A 75 14.60 -24.34 4.28
CA SER A 75 13.86 -25.33 3.48
C SER A 75 12.57 -25.83 4.15
N GLY A 76 12.56 -26.01 5.48
CA GLY A 76 11.36 -26.36 6.25
C GLY A 76 10.37 -25.22 6.52
N GLN A 77 10.51 -24.07 5.86
CA GLN A 77 9.61 -22.91 5.97
C GLN A 77 8.93 -22.55 4.64
N ILE A 78 9.12 -23.37 3.60
CA ILE A 78 8.54 -23.18 2.28
C ILE A 78 8.03 -24.51 1.72
N GLU A 79 7.00 -24.44 0.89
CA GLU A 79 6.36 -25.59 0.25
C GLU A 79 6.53 -25.50 -1.27
N SER A 80 6.92 -26.60 -1.91
CA SER A 80 7.05 -26.64 -3.38
C SER A 80 5.67 -26.59 -4.03
N ILE A 81 5.42 -25.61 -4.89
CA ILE A 81 4.25 -25.63 -5.77
C ILE A 81 4.57 -26.61 -6.91
N ILE A 82 4.22 -27.87 -6.72
CA ILE A 82 4.25 -28.85 -7.81
C ILE A 82 3.04 -28.59 -8.69
N ASN A 83 3.28 -28.11 -9.92
CA ASN A 83 2.25 -28.04 -10.95
C ASN A 83 1.94 -29.48 -11.42
N ASP A 84 1.00 -30.15 -10.74
CA ASP A 84 0.53 -31.50 -11.06
C ASP A 84 -0.37 -31.54 -12.32
N SER A 85 0.17 -31.06 -13.45
CA SER A 85 -0.42 -31.24 -14.78
C SER A 85 -0.27 -32.67 -15.32
N ASN A 86 0.10 -33.65 -14.49
CA ASN A 86 0.29 -35.04 -14.91
C ASN A 86 0.02 -36.12 -13.83
N LEU A 87 -0.84 -35.85 -12.83
CA LEU A 87 -1.24 -36.83 -11.81
C LEU A 87 -2.77 -37.06 -11.73
N THR A 88 -3.35 -37.61 -12.80
CA THR A 88 -4.75 -38.06 -12.84
C THR A 88 -4.88 -39.56 -13.07
N ARG A 89 -4.65 -40.38 -12.03
CA ARG A 89 -5.40 -41.65 -11.84
C ARG A 89 -5.19 -42.30 -10.46
N SER A 90 -6.27 -42.34 -9.68
CA SER A 90 -6.34 -43.15 -8.46
C SER A 90 -6.68 -44.62 -8.80
N SER A 91 -5.90 -45.54 -8.25
CA SER A 91 -6.24 -46.92 -7.86
C SER A 91 -7.25 -47.74 -8.70
N SER A 92 -6.73 -48.68 -9.50
CA SER A 92 -7.38 -49.99 -9.72
C SER A 92 -6.37 -51.05 -10.18
N ASN A 93 -6.33 -52.20 -9.51
CA ASN A 93 -5.55 -53.36 -9.96
C ASN A 93 -6.16 -53.97 -11.22
N HIS A 94 -5.37 -54.23 -12.26
CA HIS A 94 -5.46 -55.50 -13.00
C HIS A 94 -4.19 -55.83 -13.80
N SER A 95 -3.98 -57.12 -14.02
CA SER A 95 -2.70 -57.73 -14.42
C SER A 95 -2.56 -58.01 -15.93
N ILE A 96 -1.31 -58.31 -16.33
CA ILE A 96 -0.88 -59.21 -17.44
C ILE A 96 -0.67 -58.62 -18.85
N LYS A 97 0.48 -59.01 -19.44
CA LYS A 97 1.01 -58.87 -20.83
C LYS A 97 1.37 -57.45 -21.30
N SER A 98 2.36 -57.20 -22.18
CA SER A 98 3.68 -57.78 -22.55
C SER A 98 3.96 -57.48 -24.04
N GLU A 99 5.23 -57.36 -24.43
CA GLU A 99 5.73 -57.10 -25.81
C GLU A 99 5.50 -55.65 -26.31
N GLY A 100 6.49 -54.97 -26.91
CA GLY A 100 7.92 -55.33 -27.01
C GLY A 100 8.82 -54.29 -27.73
N SER A 101 10.14 -54.47 -27.55
CA SER A 101 11.27 -54.01 -28.39
C SER A 101 11.64 -52.51 -28.55
N THR A 102 12.81 -52.13 -27.96
CA THR A 102 13.98 -51.41 -28.56
C THR A 102 13.81 -50.05 -29.30
N THR A 103 14.73 -49.07 -29.29
CA THR A 103 16.12 -48.85 -28.78
C THR A 103 16.20 -47.48 -28.05
N GLY A 104 17.03 -47.20 -27.02
CA GLY A 104 18.50 -47.06 -27.03
C GLY A 104 18.97 -45.71 -27.61
N SER A 105 19.89 -44.89 -27.06
CA SER A 105 20.73 -44.94 -25.83
C SER A 105 21.24 -43.52 -25.45
N ILE A 106 22.10 -43.36 -24.42
CA ILE A 106 22.44 -42.07 -23.75
C ILE A 106 23.89 -41.54 -24.11
N PRO A 107 24.64 -40.65 -23.37
CA PRO A 107 25.33 -39.46 -23.94
C PRO A 107 26.88 -39.50 -23.69
N PRO A 108 27.66 -38.40 -23.44
CA PRO A 108 27.57 -36.96 -23.76
C PRO A 108 28.69 -36.57 -24.79
N PRO A 109 29.85 -35.89 -24.54
CA PRO A 109 30.45 -35.16 -23.40
C PRO A 109 30.66 -33.63 -23.66
N SER A 110 31.46 -32.94 -22.81
CA SER A 110 31.88 -31.52 -22.94
C SER A 110 33.39 -31.37 -22.66
N THR A 111 34.11 -30.41 -23.30
CA THR A 111 35.15 -29.52 -22.69
C THR A 111 35.92 -28.58 -23.66
N SER A 112 36.06 -27.30 -23.24
CA SER A 112 37.20 -26.34 -23.38
C SER A 112 38.12 -26.22 -24.62
N ALA A 113 38.38 -24.97 -25.05
CA ALA A 113 39.66 -24.51 -25.64
C ALA A 113 39.92 -23.00 -25.42
N ILE A 114 41.20 -22.58 -25.35
CA ILE A 114 41.70 -21.18 -25.18
C ILE A 114 43.02 -21.06 -25.99
N PRO A 115 43.25 -19.98 -26.77
CA PRO A 115 44.47 -19.15 -26.59
C PRO A 115 44.29 -17.63 -26.84
N LYS A 116 45.38 -16.85 -26.68
CA LYS A 116 45.46 -15.37 -26.63
C LYS A 116 46.40 -14.78 -27.72
N THR A 117 46.71 -13.48 -27.61
CA THR A 117 47.76 -12.63 -28.28
C THR A 117 47.27 -11.87 -29.53
N SER A 118 47.71 -10.63 -29.88
CA SER A 118 48.52 -9.54 -29.26
C SER A 118 48.33 -8.27 -30.16
N ALA A 119 48.72 -7.01 -29.92
CA ALA A 119 49.04 -6.13 -28.78
C ALA A 119 49.69 -4.82 -29.34
N VAL A 120 49.18 -3.61 -29.02
CA VAL A 120 49.93 -2.30 -28.88
C VAL A 120 50.49 -1.60 -30.18
N PRO A 121 50.63 -0.24 -30.30
CA PRO A 121 49.79 0.95 -30.00
C PRO A 121 49.65 1.90 -31.27
N PRO A 122 49.32 3.23 -31.22
CA PRO A 122 50.27 4.32 -30.86
C PRO A 122 49.61 5.60 -30.22
N THR A 123 50.24 6.79 -30.29
CA THR A 123 49.95 7.98 -29.43
C THR A 123 49.94 9.38 -30.10
N LYS A 124 49.16 10.32 -29.52
CA LYS A 124 49.35 11.79 -29.35
C LYS A 124 49.34 12.83 -30.53
N GLN A 125 48.45 13.83 -30.34
CA GLN A 125 48.64 15.32 -30.47
C GLN A 125 48.47 16.12 -31.79
N LYS A 126 48.03 17.40 -31.59
CA LYS A 126 47.80 18.59 -32.48
C LYS A 126 46.43 18.68 -33.20
N GLY A 127 45.82 19.86 -33.42
CA GLY A 127 45.93 21.16 -32.70
C GLY A 127 46.10 22.46 -33.56
N LEU A 128 45.01 23.18 -33.84
CA LEU A 128 44.86 24.59 -34.34
C LEU A 128 43.35 24.97 -34.14
N ARG A 129 42.82 26.15 -33.70
CA ARG A 129 43.02 27.61 -33.95
C ARG A 129 42.60 28.04 -35.38
N THR A 130 41.77 29.07 -35.67
CA THR A 130 41.17 30.26 -34.95
C THR A 130 40.09 30.93 -35.87
N PRO A 131 39.44 32.12 -35.64
CA PRO A 131 38.90 32.84 -34.44
C PRO A 131 37.54 33.64 -34.59
N THR A 132 36.92 34.10 -33.47
CA THR A 132 36.07 35.34 -33.27
C THR A 132 34.71 35.56 -33.99
N PRO A 133 33.82 36.55 -33.60
CA PRO A 133 33.72 37.38 -32.36
C PRO A 133 32.29 37.58 -31.72
N GLY A 134 32.24 38.08 -30.46
CA GLY A 134 31.09 38.83 -29.87
C GLY A 134 29.96 38.01 -29.18
N THR A 135 29.22 38.48 -28.16
CA THR A 135 29.21 39.77 -27.40
C THR A 135 28.63 39.58 -25.96
N THR A 136 28.88 40.55 -25.06
CA THR A 136 28.56 40.70 -23.60
C THR A 136 27.08 40.45 -23.15
N ALA A 137 26.66 40.29 -21.88
CA ALA A 137 27.18 40.53 -20.49
C ALA A 137 26.51 39.54 -19.48
N LYS A 138 26.84 39.31 -18.18
CA LYS A 138 27.80 39.81 -17.14
C LYS A 138 27.25 40.63 -15.92
N LEU A 139 26.68 39.91 -14.92
CA LEU A 139 26.68 40.20 -13.43
C LEU A 139 25.90 41.44 -12.91
N PRO A 140 25.67 41.64 -11.57
CA PRO A 140 26.06 40.91 -10.33
C PRO A 140 24.83 40.37 -9.52
N GLY A 141 24.88 39.88 -8.26
CA GLY A 141 25.98 39.54 -7.33
C GLY A 141 25.79 40.08 -5.88
N SER A 142 25.70 39.19 -4.88
CA SER A 142 25.82 39.37 -3.41
C SER A 142 25.97 37.95 -2.84
N ASP A 143 27.01 37.55 -2.09
CA ASP A 143 27.51 38.00 -0.78
C ASP A 143 26.53 37.71 0.39
N GLY A 144 27.03 36.94 1.37
CA GLY A 144 26.31 36.37 2.52
C GLY A 144 27.07 35.17 3.11
N ASP A 145 27.97 35.44 4.06
CA ASP A 145 28.92 34.48 4.67
C ASP A 145 28.51 34.13 6.13
N ILE A 146 29.33 33.30 6.81
CA ILE A 146 29.49 33.09 8.27
C ILE A 146 29.02 31.74 8.87
N ASP A 147 30.06 31.03 9.31
CA ASP A 147 30.24 30.08 10.43
C ASP A 147 29.86 28.60 10.42
N GLN A 148 30.84 27.85 10.96
CA GLN A 148 30.75 26.48 11.45
C GLN A 148 30.62 26.50 12.98
N THR A 149 29.79 25.64 13.55
CA THR A 149 30.12 25.00 14.84
C THR A 149 29.68 23.54 14.82
N GLY A 150 30.30 22.73 15.67
CA GLY A 150 29.95 21.31 15.84
C GLY A 150 30.25 20.86 17.27
N LEU A 151 30.13 19.54 17.51
CA LEU A 151 30.16 18.89 18.83
C LEU A 151 28.84 19.14 19.63
N THR A 152 28.33 18.22 20.48
CA THR A 152 28.87 16.93 20.93
C THR A 152 27.76 15.90 21.24
N ARG A 153 28.13 14.61 21.32
CA ARG A 153 27.31 13.50 21.85
C ARG A 153 26.94 13.65 23.33
N THR A 154 25.74 13.21 23.69
CA THR A 154 25.46 12.42 24.92
C THR A 154 24.52 11.25 24.57
N ALA A 155 24.29 10.31 25.50
CA ALA A 155 23.59 9.04 25.26
C ALA A 155 22.83 8.57 26.53
N GLN A 156 22.32 7.33 26.52
CA GLN A 156 21.47 6.63 27.52
C GLN A 156 19.95 6.80 27.29
N SER A 157 19.07 5.82 27.55
CA SER A 157 19.29 4.43 28.01
C SER A 157 18.25 3.43 27.45
N SER A 158 18.52 2.13 27.64
CA SER A 158 17.69 0.98 27.24
C SER A 158 16.77 0.44 28.36
N SER A 159 15.65 -0.19 27.99
CA SER A 159 15.06 -1.32 28.73
C SER A 159 14.13 -2.15 27.82
N ASP A 160 13.74 -3.36 28.24
CA ASP A 160 13.38 -4.49 27.36
C ASP A 160 12.21 -5.34 27.91
N ILE A 161 11.36 -5.91 27.01
CA ILE A 161 10.59 -7.19 27.18
C ILE A 161 9.42 -7.19 28.21
N PRO A 162 8.33 -8.03 28.15
CA PRO A 162 7.82 -8.98 27.12
C PRO A 162 6.33 -8.82 26.64
N THR A 163 6.10 -9.19 25.37
CA THR A 163 5.13 -10.19 24.81
C THR A 163 3.73 -10.52 25.41
N ALA A 164 2.74 -10.68 24.50
CA ALA A 164 1.46 -11.46 24.55
C ALA A 164 0.22 -10.78 25.22
N VAL A 165 -1.04 -11.05 24.86
CA VAL A 165 -1.71 -12.07 23.99
C VAL A 165 -2.72 -11.40 23.01
N ALA A 166 -3.23 -12.15 22.03
CA ALA A 166 -4.35 -11.83 21.11
C ALA A 166 -5.74 -11.72 21.83
N THR A 167 -6.91 -11.46 21.22
CA THR A 167 -7.35 -11.59 19.81
C THR A 167 -8.57 -10.68 19.51
N GLU A 168 -8.98 -10.64 18.24
CA GLU A 168 -10.36 -10.42 17.73
C GLU A 168 -11.06 -9.05 17.88
N ARG A 169 -11.22 -8.43 16.72
CA ARG A 169 -12.04 -7.24 16.43
C ARG A 169 -13.47 -7.69 16.10
N ILE A 170 -14.43 -7.43 16.98
CA ILE A 170 -15.87 -7.60 16.71
C ILE A 170 -16.50 -6.22 16.50
N SER A 171 -17.41 -6.12 15.52
CA SER A 171 -18.09 -4.87 15.13
C SER A 171 -19.12 -4.39 16.17
N PRO A 172 -19.32 -3.07 16.33
CA PRO A 172 -20.33 -2.52 17.23
C PRO A 172 -21.76 -2.65 16.65
N PRO A 173 -22.74 -3.14 17.43
CA PRO A 173 -24.15 -2.86 17.19
C PRO A 173 -24.49 -1.41 17.55
N LYS A 174 -25.53 -0.84 16.94
CA LYS A 174 -26.05 0.49 17.27
C LYS A 174 -26.90 0.43 18.55
N GLU A 175 -26.77 1.42 19.42
CA GLU A 175 -27.83 1.75 20.37
C GLU A 175 -28.89 2.61 19.66
N GLU A 176 -30.17 2.29 19.87
CA GLU A 176 -31.30 3.15 19.54
C GLU A 176 -32.13 3.33 20.81
N VAL A 177 -32.01 4.50 21.45
CA VAL A 177 -32.63 4.78 22.74
C VAL A 177 -33.84 5.67 22.58
N LYS A 178 -35.03 5.16 22.93
CA LYS A 178 -36.11 5.95 23.53
C LYS A 178 -36.80 5.19 24.68
N PRO A 179 -37.35 5.91 25.68
CA PRO A 179 -37.62 5.37 27.01
C PRO A 179 -39.02 4.72 27.14
N PRO A 180 -39.34 4.14 28.31
CA PRO A 180 -40.18 4.93 29.21
C PRO A 180 -39.80 4.94 30.70
N VAL A 181 -40.20 6.05 31.31
CA VAL A 181 -40.37 6.35 32.74
C VAL A 181 -40.84 5.19 33.62
N SER A 182 -40.25 5.04 34.81
CA SER A 182 -40.98 4.74 36.06
C SER A 182 -40.14 5.12 37.28
N GLN A 183 -40.82 5.62 38.33
CA GLN A 183 -40.20 6.16 39.55
C GLN A 183 -40.23 5.13 40.69
N SER A 184 -39.23 5.16 41.58
CA SER A 184 -39.33 4.55 42.91
C SER A 184 -38.56 5.37 43.95
N LYS A 185 -39.29 5.97 44.91
CA LYS A 185 -38.71 6.64 46.08
C LYS A 185 -38.24 5.63 47.13
N PRO A 186 -37.17 5.91 47.89
CA PRO A 186 -37.05 5.49 49.28
C PRO A 186 -37.84 6.44 50.19
N THR A 187 -38.44 5.91 51.25
CA THR A 187 -39.12 6.68 52.30
C THR A 187 -38.22 6.92 53.51
N THR A 188 -38.25 8.14 54.05
CA THR A 188 -37.85 8.40 55.44
C THR A 188 -38.94 9.22 56.11
N SER A 189 -39.34 8.87 57.33
CA SER A 189 -40.46 9.48 58.05
C SER A 189 -40.10 9.78 59.50
N MET A 190 -40.34 11.01 59.95
CA MET A 190 -40.48 11.34 61.38
C MET A 190 -41.69 12.27 61.59
N PRO A 191 -42.39 12.17 62.74
CA PRO A 191 -43.61 12.93 63.01
C PRO A 191 -43.35 14.28 63.71
N PRO A 192 -44.31 15.23 63.66
CA PRO A 192 -44.25 16.49 64.40
C PRO A 192 -44.79 16.39 65.84
N PRO A 193 -44.40 17.31 66.75
CA PRO A 193 -45.07 17.52 68.03
C PRO A 193 -46.30 18.45 67.89
N THR A 194 -47.33 18.23 68.69
CA THR A 194 -48.51 19.12 68.86
C THR A 194 -48.90 19.13 70.37
N PRO A 195 -49.91 19.89 70.86
CA PRO A 195 -49.66 20.93 71.86
C PRO A 195 -50.06 20.54 73.30
N ILE A 196 -49.69 21.37 74.27
CA ILE A 196 -50.12 21.23 75.67
C ILE A 196 -51.43 22.00 75.88
N GLU A 197 -52.44 21.32 76.42
CA GLU A 197 -53.76 21.87 76.77
C GLU A 197 -53.84 22.25 78.26
N SER A 198 -54.68 23.24 78.59
CA SER A 198 -54.83 23.77 79.96
C SER A 198 -56.06 23.24 80.69
N THR A 199 -55.97 22.98 82.00
CA THR A 199 -57.11 23.22 82.91
C THR A 199 -56.76 23.34 84.39
N ASN A 200 -57.56 24.13 85.10
CA ASN A 200 -57.49 24.45 86.54
C ASN A 200 -57.68 23.24 87.48
N ILE A 201 -57.17 23.37 88.72
CA ILE A 201 -58.04 23.35 89.93
C ILE A 201 -57.37 24.08 91.12
N SER A 202 -58.19 24.51 92.08
CA SER A 202 -57.88 25.58 93.04
C SER A 202 -57.49 25.11 94.46
N ARG A 203 -56.86 26.02 95.21
CA ARG A 203 -56.87 26.22 96.69
C ARG A 203 -55.82 25.56 97.62
N LYS A 204 -55.27 26.46 98.46
CA LYS A 204 -54.92 26.35 99.90
C LYS A 204 -53.60 25.68 100.33
N SER A 205 -52.59 26.55 100.48
CA SER A 205 -51.87 26.80 101.75
C SER A 205 -51.45 25.61 102.63
N SER A 206 -50.14 25.31 102.66
CA SER A 206 -49.31 25.24 103.89
C SER A 206 -47.85 24.87 103.57
N THR A 207 -46.94 25.28 104.45
CA THR A 207 -45.51 24.93 104.51
C THR A 207 -45.24 23.43 104.41
N THR A 208 -44.25 23.00 103.59
CA THR A 208 -43.09 22.16 103.99
C THR A 208 -42.15 21.87 102.80
N ILE A 209 -40.86 21.74 103.11
CA ILE A 209 -39.73 21.33 102.28
C ILE A 209 -40.03 20.11 101.38
N LEU A 210 -39.69 20.19 100.07
CA LEU A 210 -39.09 19.12 99.24
C LEU A 210 -38.97 19.60 97.78
N GLU A 211 -37.74 19.91 97.31
CA GLU A 211 -37.50 20.45 95.96
C GLU A 211 -36.15 19.92 95.43
N SER A 212 -36.16 18.89 94.57
CA SER A 212 -34.93 18.29 94.04
C SER A 212 -35.07 17.38 92.80
N SER A 213 -36.25 16.82 92.49
CA SER A 213 -36.41 15.85 91.41
C SER A 213 -36.58 16.45 90.00
N ASP A 214 -37.48 17.43 89.82
CA ASP A 214 -37.87 17.87 88.48
C ASP A 214 -36.74 18.59 87.72
N SER A 215 -35.93 19.38 88.44
CA SER A 215 -34.72 20.01 87.88
C SER A 215 -33.70 18.99 87.32
N GLN A 216 -33.71 17.74 87.81
CA GLN A 216 -32.86 16.67 87.27
C GLN A 216 -33.40 16.08 85.97
N GLN A 217 -34.72 16.02 85.77
CA GLN A 217 -35.32 15.64 84.48
C GLN A 217 -35.08 16.72 83.41
N VAL A 218 -35.27 18.00 83.74
CA VAL A 218 -35.06 19.09 82.76
C VAL A 218 -33.59 19.16 82.33
N THR A 219 -32.65 19.06 83.28
CA THR A 219 -31.20 19.08 82.96
C THR A 219 -30.69 17.82 82.27
N THR A 220 -31.36 16.66 82.40
CA THR A 220 -31.02 15.48 81.58
C THR A 220 -31.61 15.53 80.18
N SER A 221 -32.84 16.05 80.03
CA SER A 221 -33.44 16.30 78.71
C SER A 221 -32.62 17.29 77.87
N LEU A 222 -32.20 18.42 78.46
CA LEU A 222 -31.32 19.39 77.80
C LEU A 222 -29.96 18.78 77.40
N LYS A 223 -29.37 17.92 78.23
CA LYS A 223 -28.12 17.22 77.89
C LYS A 223 -28.29 16.25 76.71
N SER A 224 -29.42 15.55 76.62
CA SER A 224 -29.72 14.74 75.42
C SER A 224 -29.77 15.64 74.18
N LYS A 225 -30.55 16.72 74.23
CA LYS A 225 -30.72 17.64 73.09
C LYS A 225 -29.41 18.28 72.63
N ILE A 226 -28.53 18.64 73.56
CA ILE A 226 -27.17 19.12 73.26
C ILE A 226 -26.34 18.03 72.57
N ASN A 227 -26.34 16.79 73.10
CA ASN A 227 -25.62 15.66 72.50
C ASN A 227 -26.15 15.35 71.07
N ASP A 228 -27.47 15.37 70.88
CA ASP A 228 -28.11 15.14 69.58
C ASP A 228 -27.71 16.25 68.56
N GLN A 229 -27.61 17.50 69.01
CA GLN A 229 -27.12 18.62 68.21
C GLN A 229 -25.61 18.52 67.92
N GLU A 230 -24.79 18.08 68.87
CA GLU A 230 -23.36 17.81 68.67
C GLU A 230 -23.14 16.68 67.65
N GLU A 231 -23.96 15.63 67.66
CA GLU A 231 -23.90 14.54 66.67
C GLU A 231 -24.36 14.98 65.27
N GLN A 232 -25.39 15.84 65.18
CA GLN A 232 -25.75 16.50 63.91
C GLN A 232 -24.62 17.38 63.38
N ILE A 233 -23.99 18.19 64.23
CA ILE A 233 -22.86 19.05 63.86
C ILE A 233 -21.67 18.20 63.39
N GLN A 234 -21.33 17.11 64.08
CA GLN A 234 -20.28 16.18 63.61
C GLN A 234 -20.64 15.52 62.27
N THR A 235 -21.91 15.18 62.05
CA THR A 235 -22.40 14.61 60.78
C THR A 235 -22.29 15.61 59.63
N LEU A 236 -22.64 16.89 59.86
CA LEU A 236 -22.49 17.97 58.88
C LEU A 236 -21.02 18.30 58.59
N ILE A 237 -20.15 18.29 59.61
CA ILE A 237 -18.69 18.45 59.45
C ILE A 237 -18.11 17.29 58.63
N LYS A 238 -18.56 16.05 58.87
CA LYS A 238 -18.18 14.89 58.06
C LYS A 238 -18.63 15.06 56.61
N LYS A 239 -19.91 15.37 56.37
CA LYS A 239 -20.44 15.61 55.02
C LYS A 239 -19.64 16.68 54.27
N ARG A 240 -19.35 17.83 54.89
CA ARG A 240 -18.50 18.88 54.30
C ARG A 240 -17.06 18.42 54.00
N ARG A 241 -16.48 17.51 54.80
CA ARG A 241 -15.17 16.92 54.51
C ARG A 241 -15.24 16.00 53.29
N ASP A 242 -16.22 15.11 53.28
CA ASP A 242 -16.42 14.13 52.22
C ASP A 242 -16.74 14.83 50.87
N ASP A 243 -17.50 15.94 50.89
CA ASP A 243 -17.80 16.76 49.72
C ASP A 243 -16.58 17.60 49.24
N LEU A 244 -15.74 18.10 50.15
CA LEU A 244 -14.46 18.74 49.81
C LEU A 244 -13.46 17.77 49.18
N GLU A 245 -13.51 16.49 49.54
CA GLU A 245 -12.66 15.44 48.96
C GLU A 245 -13.12 15.08 47.54
N LYS A 246 -14.44 14.94 47.32
CA LYS A 246 -15.02 14.80 45.96
C LYS A 246 -14.65 15.96 45.04
N LEU A 247 -14.66 17.20 45.56
CA LEU A 247 -14.32 18.38 44.76
C LEU A 247 -12.86 18.32 44.25
N LYS A 248 -11.92 17.83 45.06
CA LYS A 248 -10.52 17.63 44.66
C LYS A 248 -10.36 16.50 43.64
N GLU A 249 -11.13 15.42 43.77
CA GLU A 249 -11.17 14.34 42.77
C GLU A 249 -11.74 14.84 41.43
N PHE A 250 -12.73 15.73 41.47
CA PHE A 250 -13.27 16.41 40.29
C PHE A 250 -12.25 17.37 39.65
N GLU A 251 -11.54 18.19 40.42
CA GLU A 251 -10.44 19.03 39.90
C GLU A 251 -9.31 18.19 39.27
N ARG A 252 -8.95 17.06 39.91
CA ARG A 252 -7.93 16.12 39.42
C ARG A 252 -8.33 15.47 38.09
N THR A 253 -9.58 14.99 37.99
CA THR A 253 -10.09 14.36 36.77
C THR A 253 -10.33 15.38 35.64
N LYS A 254 -10.74 16.61 35.97
CA LYS A 254 -10.79 17.73 35.01
C LYS A 254 -9.41 18.04 34.42
N LEU A 255 -8.36 18.11 35.23
CA LEU A 255 -6.99 18.33 34.74
C LEU A 255 -6.51 17.19 33.82
N GLN A 256 -6.87 15.94 34.12
CA GLN A 256 -6.60 14.80 33.23
C GLN A 256 -7.36 14.90 31.91
N LEU A 257 -8.62 15.38 31.92
CA LEU A 257 -9.41 15.60 30.71
C LEU A 257 -8.76 16.66 29.80
N ASP A 258 -8.32 17.80 30.35
CA ASP A 258 -7.65 18.86 29.58
C ASP A 258 -6.33 18.38 28.96
N GLN A 259 -5.57 17.54 29.67
CA GLN A 259 -4.38 16.87 29.15
C GLN A 259 -4.72 15.93 27.98
N LEU A 260 -5.73 15.06 28.14
CA LEU A 260 -6.19 14.14 27.09
C LEU A 260 -6.75 14.88 25.87
N GLN A 261 -7.46 16.00 26.05
CA GLN A 261 -7.90 16.86 24.94
C GLN A 261 -6.72 17.49 24.19
N THR A 262 -5.65 17.87 24.91
CA THR A 262 -4.44 18.41 24.30
C THR A 262 -3.70 17.35 23.49
N TYR A 263 -3.46 16.16 24.05
CA TYR A 263 -2.88 15.03 23.31
C TYR A 263 -3.75 14.59 22.11
N LYS A 264 -5.08 14.65 22.22
CA LYS A 264 -5.98 14.40 21.09
C LYS A 264 -5.75 15.42 19.97
N ARG A 265 -5.61 16.71 20.29
CA ARG A 265 -5.35 17.78 19.31
C ARG A 265 -4.01 17.58 18.60
N GLU A 266 -2.94 17.32 19.37
CA GLU A 266 -1.60 17.03 18.86
C GLU A 266 -1.59 15.80 17.95
N ALA A 267 -2.29 14.72 18.33
CA ALA A 267 -2.43 13.52 17.51
C ALA A 267 -3.21 13.79 16.21
N GLN A 268 -4.30 14.57 16.26
CA GLN A 268 -5.06 14.96 15.07
C GLN A 268 -4.23 15.83 14.11
N GLU A 269 -3.47 16.79 14.64
CA GLU A 269 -2.56 17.63 13.84
C GLU A 269 -1.43 16.78 13.21
N ARG A 270 -0.87 15.83 13.95
CA ARG A 270 0.17 14.92 13.44
C ARG A 270 -0.35 13.91 12.40
N ILE A 271 -1.60 13.47 12.53
CA ILE A 271 -2.28 12.67 11.48
C ILE A 271 -2.46 13.51 10.21
N LYS A 272 -2.87 14.78 10.35
CA LYS A 272 -2.96 15.69 9.20
C LYS A 272 -1.59 15.93 8.55
N GLU A 273 -0.55 16.24 9.33
CA GLU A 273 0.82 16.45 8.82
C GLU A 273 1.33 15.24 8.03
N LEU A 274 0.98 14.02 8.45
CA LEU A 274 1.33 12.78 7.74
C LEU A 274 0.52 12.57 6.47
N ASN A 275 -0.77 12.90 6.46
CA ASN A 275 -1.60 12.84 5.25
C ASN A 275 -1.16 13.86 4.20
N ASP A 276 -0.93 15.12 4.61
CA ASP A 276 -0.46 16.20 3.73
C ASP A 276 0.91 15.80 3.10
N LYS A 277 1.79 15.15 3.87
CA LYS A 277 3.08 14.61 3.37
C LYS A 277 2.93 13.40 2.44
N LEU A 278 2.00 12.49 2.73
CA LEU A 278 1.71 11.35 1.87
C LEU A 278 1.20 11.83 0.50
N GLN A 279 0.26 12.78 0.49
CA GLN A 279 -0.28 13.38 -0.74
C GLN A 279 0.79 14.09 -1.57
N GLN A 280 1.74 14.79 -0.93
CA GLN A 280 2.88 15.37 -1.66
C GLN A 280 3.80 14.29 -2.27
N GLN A 281 4.07 13.20 -1.54
CA GLN A 281 4.88 12.09 -2.07
C GLN A 281 4.18 11.36 -3.22
N GLU A 282 2.85 11.18 -3.15
CA GLU A 282 2.05 10.64 -4.26
C GLU A 282 2.08 11.56 -5.49
N HIS A 283 2.01 12.89 -5.28
CA HIS A 283 2.19 13.87 -6.35
C HIS A 283 3.58 13.75 -6.99
N ASP A 284 4.66 13.76 -6.19
CA ASP A 284 6.05 13.69 -6.69
C ASP A 284 6.34 12.35 -7.41
N LEU A 285 5.76 11.25 -6.94
CA LEU A 285 5.83 9.94 -7.61
C LEU A 285 5.07 9.90 -8.93
N LYS A 286 3.92 10.59 -9.02
CA LYS A 286 3.22 10.78 -10.29
C LYS A 286 4.03 11.66 -11.24
N ASP A 287 4.50 12.80 -10.76
CA ASP A 287 5.28 13.78 -11.53
C ASP A 287 6.58 13.19 -12.10
N THR A 288 7.20 12.25 -11.39
CA THR A 288 8.37 11.50 -11.88
C THR A 288 7.97 10.37 -12.83
N ARG A 289 6.87 9.67 -12.58
CA ARG A 289 6.33 8.65 -13.50
C ARG A 289 5.93 9.22 -14.85
N ASP A 290 5.26 10.37 -14.87
CA ASP A 290 4.79 11.04 -16.09
C ASP A 290 5.99 11.52 -16.94
N LYS A 291 7.10 11.92 -16.30
CA LYS A 291 8.39 12.21 -16.95
C LYS A 291 9.05 10.93 -17.51
N PHE A 292 9.00 9.81 -16.78
CA PHE A 292 9.50 8.53 -17.28
C PHE A 292 8.68 7.97 -18.46
N THR A 293 7.37 8.22 -18.53
CA THR A 293 6.57 7.88 -19.72
C THR A 293 6.92 8.79 -20.89
N ALA A 294 7.04 10.10 -20.69
CA ALA A 294 7.46 11.02 -21.76
C ALA A 294 8.82 10.62 -22.38
N TYR A 295 9.83 10.32 -21.55
CA TYR A 295 11.12 9.81 -22.05
C TYR A 295 11.00 8.44 -22.73
N ARG A 296 10.11 7.55 -22.27
CA ARG A 296 9.88 6.26 -22.94
C ARG A 296 9.29 6.45 -24.34
N ASP A 297 8.34 7.37 -24.47
CA ASP A 297 7.66 7.64 -25.74
C ASP A 297 8.61 8.35 -26.71
N GLU A 298 9.44 9.29 -26.23
CA GLU A 298 10.55 9.87 -27.00
C GLU A 298 11.56 8.80 -27.47
N MET A 299 11.87 7.80 -26.63
CA MET A 299 12.76 6.69 -27.03
C MET A 299 12.12 5.80 -28.10
N ALA A 300 10.82 5.48 -27.99
CA ALA A 300 10.10 4.74 -29.03
C ALA A 300 10.08 5.50 -30.37
N ASP A 301 9.87 6.83 -30.34
CA ASP A 301 9.98 7.71 -31.51
C ASP A 301 11.41 7.74 -32.10
N THR A 302 12.45 7.54 -31.29
CA THR A 302 13.82 7.35 -31.82
C THR A 302 14.08 5.95 -32.36
N GLU A 303 13.47 4.92 -31.79
CA GLU A 303 13.58 3.52 -32.24
C GLU A 303 12.95 3.35 -33.63
N VAL A 304 11.70 3.80 -33.82
CA VAL A 304 11.02 3.82 -35.13
C VAL A 304 11.78 4.66 -36.17
N ARG A 305 12.43 5.75 -35.74
CA ARG A 305 13.28 6.58 -36.63
C ARG A 305 14.56 5.85 -37.05
N ILE A 306 15.14 5.04 -36.16
CA ILE A 306 16.29 4.18 -36.49
C ILE A 306 15.86 3.07 -37.44
N GLU A 307 14.73 2.40 -37.20
CA GLU A 307 14.18 1.38 -38.10
C GLU A 307 13.96 1.93 -39.53
N SER A 308 13.36 3.12 -39.65
CA SER A 308 13.16 3.78 -40.94
C SER A 308 14.49 4.11 -41.65
N LEU A 309 15.50 4.58 -40.92
CA LEU A 309 16.81 4.90 -41.49
C LEU A 309 17.63 3.64 -41.84
N THR A 310 17.41 2.54 -41.13
CA THR A 310 17.98 1.22 -41.48
C THR A 310 17.36 0.70 -42.78
N LEU A 311 16.04 0.79 -42.95
CA LEU A 311 15.36 0.41 -44.19
C LEU A 311 15.86 1.24 -45.39
N ASP A 312 15.99 2.56 -45.23
CA ASP A 312 16.52 3.45 -46.27
C ASP A 312 17.98 3.12 -46.65
N LEU A 313 18.79 2.65 -45.69
CA LEU A 313 20.15 2.18 -45.93
C LEU A 313 20.16 0.83 -46.68
N GLU A 314 19.37 -0.15 -46.24
CA GLU A 314 19.27 -1.46 -46.90
C GLU A 314 18.81 -1.33 -48.36
N MET A 315 17.80 -0.51 -48.64
CA MET A 315 17.36 -0.20 -50.01
C MET A 315 18.44 0.51 -50.85
N ALA A 316 19.30 1.31 -50.23
CA ALA A 316 20.42 1.97 -50.93
C ALA A 316 21.57 0.98 -51.22
N GLU A 317 21.83 0.04 -50.32
CA GLU A 317 22.85 -1.00 -50.46
C GLU A 317 22.45 -2.05 -51.52
N GLU A 318 21.20 -2.56 -51.50
CA GLU A 318 20.68 -3.46 -52.55
C GLU A 318 20.79 -2.83 -53.95
N LYS A 319 20.46 -1.53 -54.04
CA LYS A 319 20.57 -0.77 -55.29
C LYS A 319 22.02 -0.57 -55.74
N LEU A 320 22.95 -0.40 -54.81
CA LEU A 320 24.39 -0.31 -55.11
C LEU A 320 24.94 -1.67 -55.58
N GLU A 321 24.55 -2.77 -54.94
CA GLU A 321 24.92 -4.13 -55.36
C GLU A 321 24.36 -4.45 -56.75
N THR A 322 23.09 -4.14 -57.00
CA THR A 322 22.43 -4.31 -58.31
C THR A 322 23.20 -3.57 -59.41
N LEU A 323 23.47 -2.27 -59.23
CA LEU A 323 24.24 -1.47 -60.20
C LEU A 323 25.69 -1.97 -60.35
N THR A 324 26.27 -2.59 -59.31
CA THR A 324 27.60 -3.20 -59.37
C THR A 324 27.59 -4.49 -60.19
N SER A 325 26.56 -5.33 -60.02
CA SER A 325 26.35 -6.57 -60.79
C SER A 325 26.03 -6.30 -62.27
N GLU A 326 25.27 -5.24 -62.56
CA GLU A 326 25.11 -4.74 -63.94
C GLU A 326 26.45 -4.30 -64.53
N ASN A 327 27.29 -3.60 -63.74
CA ASN A 327 28.62 -3.17 -64.18
C ASN A 327 29.62 -4.32 -64.39
N THR A 328 29.55 -5.43 -63.63
CA THR A 328 30.39 -6.61 -63.92
C THR A 328 29.88 -7.33 -65.17
N THR A 329 28.57 -7.54 -65.28
CA THR A 329 27.93 -8.16 -66.46
C THR A 329 28.24 -7.40 -67.76
N LEU A 330 28.30 -6.06 -67.72
CA LEU A 330 28.66 -5.23 -68.87
C LEU A 330 30.16 -5.28 -69.20
N LYS A 331 31.04 -5.49 -68.22
CA LYS A 331 32.48 -5.69 -68.45
C LYS A 331 32.78 -7.07 -69.04
N GLU A 332 32.13 -8.11 -68.53
CA GLU A 332 32.25 -9.48 -69.07
C GLU A 332 31.83 -9.53 -70.54
N LYS A 333 30.70 -8.90 -70.90
CA LYS A 333 30.26 -8.78 -72.31
C LYS A 333 31.21 -7.95 -73.18
N LEU A 334 31.87 -6.94 -72.61
CA LEU A 334 32.88 -6.16 -73.34
C LEU A 334 34.13 -6.99 -73.60
N GLU A 335 34.54 -7.83 -72.66
CA GLU A 335 35.66 -8.78 -72.81
C GLU A 335 35.33 -9.91 -73.79
N GLU A 336 34.12 -10.48 -73.73
CA GLU A 336 33.61 -11.48 -74.68
C GLU A 336 33.64 -10.94 -76.12
N VAL A 337 33.05 -9.77 -76.38
CA VAL A 337 33.04 -9.13 -77.70
C VAL A 337 34.45 -8.74 -78.17
N GLN A 338 35.35 -8.35 -77.25
CA GLN A 338 36.75 -8.06 -77.60
C GLN A 338 37.49 -9.34 -78.02
N LEU A 339 37.26 -10.46 -77.33
CA LEU A 339 37.84 -11.76 -77.66
C LEU A 339 37.30 -12.30 -79.00
N GLU A 340 35.98 -12.24 -79.24
CA GLU A 340 35.39 -12.58 -80.54
C GLU A 340 36.03 -11.77 -81.68
N LEU A 341 36.16 -10.45 -81.48
CA LEU A 341 36.72 -9.53 -82.46
C LEU A 341 38.21 -9.75 -82.73
N ASP A 342 38.98 -10.25 -81.76
CA ASP A 342 40.39 -10.61 -81.96
C ASP A 342 40.57 -12.03 -82.56
N VAL A 343 39.68 -12.98 -82.24
CA VAL A 343 39.62 -14.29 -82.91
C VAL A 343 39.27 -14.12 -84.39
N ILE A 344 38.23 -13.36 -84.73
CA ILE A 344 37.80 -13.12 -86.11
C ILE A 344 38.93 -12.47 -86.93
N LYS A 345 39.68 -11.52 -86.36
CA LYS A 345 40.90 -10.99 -87.01
C LYS A 345 41.93 -12.09 -87.29
N GLY A 346 42.22 -12.94 -86.30
CA GLY A 346 43.18 -14.03 -86.41
C GLY A 346 42.80 -15.06 -87.49
N GLU A 347 41.53 -15.42 -87.58
CA GLU A 347 41.02 -16.37 -88.57
C GLU A 347 41.07 -15.80 -90.00
N ILE A 348 40.67 -14.53 -90.16
CA ILE A 348 40.81 -13.78 -91.42
C ILE A 348 42.29 -13.70 -91.85
N GLN A 349 43.22 -13.56 -90.89
CA GLN A 349 44.65 -13.47 -91.14
C GLN A 349 45.29 -14.80 -91.59
N LEU A 350 44.72 -15.95 -91.20
CA LEU A 350 45.37 -17.26 -91.33
C LEU A 350 44.89 -18.13 -92.49
N ASN A 351 43.57 -18.30 -92.67
CA ASN A 351 43.05 -19.47 -93.42
C ASN A 351 42.37 -19.15 -94.76
N GLY A 352 41.92 -17.91 -94.97
CA GLY A 352 41.07 -17.56 -96.12
C GLY A 352 39.62 -18.06 -95.98
N PRO A 353 38.65 -17.45 -96.71
CA PRO A 353 37.27 -17.38 -96.24
C PRO A 353 36.42 -18.67 -96.32
N ASN A 354 36.78 -19.65 -97.15
CA ASN A 354 35.79 -20.65 -97.58
C ASN A 354 35.84 -22.02 -96.88
N GLN A 355 37.00 -22.51 -96.42
CA GLN A 355 37.09 -23.87 -95.85
C GLN A 355 36.74 -23.91 -94.35
N VAL A 356 37.05 -22.82 -93.64
CA VAL A 356 36.82 -22.67 -92.19
C VAL A 356 35.33 -22.63 -91.83
N ALA A 357 34.50 -22.04 -92.71
CA ALA A 357 33.10 -21.74 -92.42
C ALA A 357 32.28 -22.98 -92.00
N ASN A 358 32.48 -24.14 -92.63
CA ASN A 358 31.69 -25.34 -92.34
C ASN A 358 32.09 -26.02 -91.01
N ASP A 359 33.39 -26.13 -90.73
CA ASP A 359 33.88 -26.75 -89.48
C ASP A 359 33.60 -25.87 -88.26
N ILE A 360 33.60 -24.53 -88.44
CA ILE A 360 33.11 -23.59 -87.42
C ILE A 360 31.60 -23.72 -87.26
N GLN A 361 30.81 -23.75 -88.34
CA GLN A 361 29.35 -23.84 -88.26
C GLN A 361 28.87 -25.08 -87.50
N GLN A 362 29.46 -26.26 -87.79
CA GLN A 362 29.12 -27.50 -87.08
C GLN A 362 29.43 -27.39 -85.58
N LYS A 363 30.62 -26.91 -85.20
CA LYS A 363 30.98 -26.71 -83.77
C LYS A 363 30.08 -25.70 -83.07
N ILE A 364 29.72 -24.62 -83.76
CA ILE A 364 28.79 -23.61 -83.25
C ILE A 364 27.42 -24.24 -82.94
N ASP A 365 26.89 -25.10 -83.80
CA ASP A 365 25.59 -25.74 -83.59
C ASP A 365 25.61 -26.86 -82.54
N ASP A 366 26.71 -27.60 -82.43
CA ASP A 366 26.93 -28.55 -81.33
C ASP A 366 27.05 -27.83 -79.97
N GLU A 367 27.82 -26.72 -79.90
CA GLU A 367 27.89 -25.90 -78.69
C GLU A 367 26.56 -25.24 -78.32
N ARG A 368 25.80 -24.72 -79.30
CA ARG A 368 24.45 -24.18 -79.09
C ARG A 368 23.53 -25.21 -78.45
N THR A 369 23.62 -26.46 -78.89
CA THR A 369 22.83 -27.57 -78.35
C THR A 369 23.18 -27.84 -76.88
N ILE A 370 24.47 -27.95 -76.55
CA ILE A 370 24.95 -28.17 -75.17
C ILE A 370 24.59 -26.98 -74.27
N LYS A 371 24.79 -25.75 -74.75
CA LYS A 371 24.44 -24.51 -74.02
C LYS A 371 22.92 -24.44 -73.73
N MET A 372 22.08 -24.89 -74.67
CA MET A 372 20.62 -24.95 -74.46
C MET A 372 20.20 -26.06 -73.48
N GLU A 373 20.82 -27.23 -73.52
CA GLU A 373 20.56 -28.29 -72.52
C GLU A 373 20.94 -27.83 -71.10
N GLN A 374 22.10 -27.19 -70.93
CA GLN A 374 22.51 -26.61 -69.65
C GLN A 374 21.56 -25.51 -69.16
N ALA A 375 21.02 -24.68 -70.07
CA ALA A 375 20.03 -23.67 -69.73
C ALA A 375 18.71 -24.29 -69.25
N LEU A 376 18.25 -25.37 -69.89
CA LEU A 376 17.04 -26.11 -69.50
C LEU A 376 17.21 -26.79 -68.13
N ILE A 377 18.38 -27.35 -67.82
CA ILE A 377 18.69 -27.91 -66.50
C ILE A 377 18.66 -26.81 -65.43
N LYS A 378 19.37 -25.69 -65.64
CA LYS A 378 19.36 -24.55 -64.71
C LYS A 378 17.94 -24.00 -64.48
N LEU A 379 17.12 -23.90 -65.54
CA LEU A 379 15.73 -23.45 -65.44
C LEU A 379 14.86 -24.42 -64.63
N ARG A 380 15.05 -25.73 -64.79
CA ARG A 380 14.38 -26.77 -63.99
C ARG A 380 14.76 -26.65 -62.51
N ASP A 381 16.04 -26.52 -62.21
CA ASP A 381 16.53 -26.49 -60.83
C ASP A 381 16.08 -25.19 -60.13
N LEU A 382 16.15 -24.04 -60.80
CA LEU A 382 15.56 -22.77 -60.34
C LEU A 382 14.05 -22.89 -60.09
N SER A 383 13.32 -23.63 -60.94
CA SER A 383 11.89 -23.87 -60.75
C SER A 383 11.61 -24.75 -59.52
N LEU A 384 12.45 -25.75 -59.24
CA LEU A 384 12.31 -26.62 -58.06
C LEU A 384 12.63 -25.86 -56.77
N THR A 385 13.67 -25.02 -56.76
CA THR A 385 13.99 -24.15 -55.62
C THR A 385 12.84 -23.17 -55.34
N LYS A 386 12.33 -22.47 -56.36
CA LYS A 386 11.19 -21.55 -56.21
C LYS A 386 9.90 -22.26 -55.76
N GLN A 387 9.69 -23.52 -56.15
CA GLN A 387 8.57 -24.31 -55.63
C GLN A 387 8.73 -24.59 -54.13
N ALA A 388 9.92 -25.01 -53.69
CA ALA A 388 10.20 -25.29 -52.27
C ALA A 388 10.14 -24.02 -51.39
N GLU A 389 10.56 -22.87 -51.93
CA GLU A 389 10.41 -21.56 -51.28
C GLU A 389 8.92 -21.20 -51.12
N ASN A 390 8.11 -21.33 -52.16
CA ASN A 390 6.66 -21.10 -52.09
C ASN A 390 5.98 -22.03 -51.09
N ASP A 391 6.31 -23.32 -51.09
CA ASP A 391 5.77 -24.31 -50.14
C ASP A 391 6.24 -24.07 -48.69
N THR A 392 7.27 -23.26 -48.48
CA THR A 392 7.77 -22.83 -47.16
C THR A 392 7.09 -21.55 -46.71
N LEU A 393 7.04 -20.53 -47.57
CA LEU A 393 6.33 -19.27 -47.34
C LEU A 393 4.84 -19.52 -47.06
N LYS A 394 4.20 -20.42 -47.80
CA LYS A 394 2.79 -20.80 -47.59
C LYS A 394 2.54 -21.33 -46.17
N LYS A 395 3.41 -22.20 -45.64
CA LYS A 395 3.31 -22.72 -44.26
C LYS A 395 3.53 -21.62 -43.22
N GLN A 396 4.38 -20.64 -43.51
CA GLN A 396 4.55 -19.46 -42.65
C GLN A 396 3.27 -18.60 -42.65
N CYS A 397 2.64 -18.35 -43.81
CA CYS A 397 1.35 -17.68 -43.90
C CYS A 397 0.27 -18.42 -43.09
N GLU A 398 0.08 -19.73 -43.30
CA GLU A 398 -0.89 -20.56 -42.56
C GLU A 398 -0.65 -20.50 -41.03
N THR A 399 0.63 -20.47 -40.59
CA THR A 399 1.01 -20.34 -39.18
C THR A 399 0.70 -18.94 -38.62
N LEU A 400 0.96 -17.89 -39.40
CA LEU A 400 0.67 -16.50 -39.03
C LEU A 400 -0.83 -16.24 -38.97
N GLU A 401 -1.61 -16.74 -39.93
CA GLU A 401 -3.08 -16.69 -39.91
C GLU A 401 -3.66 -17.34 -38.64
N HIS A 402 -3.15 -18.51 -38.25
CA HIS A 402 -3.55 -19.15 -36.99
C HIS A 402 -3.19 -18.28 -35.78
N LYS A 403 -1.97 -17.70 -35.74
CA LYS A 403 -1.53 -16.83 -34.64
C LYS A 403 -2.38 -15.56 -34.53
N VAL A 404 -2.67 -14.90 -35.66
CA VAL A 404 -3.57 -13.73 -35.73
C VAL A 404 -4.95 -14.10 -35.20
N LYS A 405 -5.54 -15.20 -35.68
CA LYS A 405 -6.87 -15.67 -35.25
C LYS A 405 -6.96 -15.95 -33.75
N THR A 406 -5.90 -16.50 -33.14
CA THR A 406 -5.82 -16.69 -31.69
C THR A 406 -5.75 -15.35 -30.96
N LEU A 407 -4.85 -14.44 -31.36
CA LEU A 407 -4.70 -13.12 -30.75
C LEU A 407 -5.97 -12.26 -30.87
N THR A 408 -6.69 -12.33 -32.00
CA THR A 408 -8.00 -11.66 -32.15
C THR A 408 -9.02 -12.16 -31.14
N LYS A 409 -9.06 -13.48 -30.86
CA LYS A 409 -9.96 -14.07 -29.87
C LYS A 409 -9.57 -13.67 -28.44
N GLU A 410 -8.28 -13.64 -28.13
CA GLU A 410 -7.76 -13.22 -26.81
C GLU A 410 -8.06 -11.74 -26.55
N ASN A 411 -7.92 -10.87 -27.57
CA ASN A 411 -8.23 -9.45 -27.48
C ASN A 411 -9.74 -9.19 -27.27
N GLU A 412 -10.62 -9.87 -28.01
CA GLU A 412 -12.08 -9.72 -27.81
C GLU A 412 -12.54 -10.28 -26.45
N ASN A 413 -11.91 -11.35 -25.95
CA ASN A 413 -12.14 -11.83 -24.57
C ASN A 413 -11.75 -10.76 -23.53
N ALA A 414 -10.54 -10.19 -23.63
CA ALA A 414 -10.04 -9.16 -22.72
C ALA A 414 -10.91 -7.89 -22.73
N LYS A 415 -11.45 -7.53 -23.90
CA LYS A 415 -12.39 -6.41 -24.07
C LYS A 415 -13.74 -6.65 -23.39
N VAL A 416 -14.26 -7.88 -23.40
CA VAL A 416 -15.45 -8.28 -22.62
C VAL A 416 -15.16 -8.24 -21.11
N GLU A 417 -13.98 -8.68 -20.68
CA GLU A 417 -13.54 -8.60 -19.29
C GLU A 417 -13.43 -7.14 -18.82
N ILE A 418 -12.80 -6.26 -19.60
CA ILE A 418 -12.72 -4.81 -19.32
C ILE A 418 -14.11 -4.19 -19.21
N THR A 419 -15.03 -4.53 -20.10
CA THR A 419 -16.42 -4.02 -20.07
C THR A 419 -17.15 -4.49 -18.81
N THR A 420 -16.88 -5.73 -18.36
CA THR A 420 -17.44 -6.29 -17.13
C THR A 420 -16.86 -5.61 -15.89
N MET A 421 -15.55 -5.34 -15.86
CA MET A 421 -14.90 -4.59 -14.78
C MET A 421 -15.41 -3.13 -14.72
N GLN A 422 -15.64 -2.49 -15.86
CA GLN A 422 -16.21 -1.15 -15.94
C GLN A 422 -17.63 -1.08 -15.36
N ALA A 423 -18.47 -2.08 -15.63
CA ALA A 423 -19.80 -2.19 -15.00
C ALA A 423 -19.69 -2.33 -13.47
N THR A 424 -18.85 -3.25 -12.97
CA THR A 424 -18.61 -3.40 -11.52
C THR A 424 -18.11 -2.12 -10.86
N ILE A 425 -17.28 -1.32 -11.54
CA ILE A 425 -16.80 -0.02 -11.04
C ILE A 425 -17.94 1.01 -10.96
N ALA A 426 -18.86 1.03 -11.95
CA ALA A 426 -20.05 1.87 -11.89
C ALA A 426 -20.96 1.50 -10.71
N ASP A 427 -21.28 0.20 -10.56
CA ASP A 427 -22.12 -0.32 -9.46
C ASP A 427 -21.53 0.02 -8.07
N LEU A 428 -20.20 -0.06 -7.93
CA LEU A 428 -19.50 0.33 -6.70
C LEU A 428 -19.49 1.85 -6.47
N THR A 429 -19.47 2.65 -7.53
CA THR A 429 -19.52 4.12 -7.43
C THR A 429 -20.91 4.57 -6.95
N GLU A 430 -21.99 4.02 -7.51
CA GLU A 430 -23.37 4.31 -7.07
C GLU A 430 -23.59 3.92 -5.59
N GLN A 431 -22.97 2.81 -5.15
CA GLN A 431 -22.97 2.42 -3.74
C GLN A 431 -22.25 3.45 -2.85
N VAL A 432 -21.11 4.00 -3.29
CA VAL A 432 -20.37 5.03 -2.55
C VAL A 432 -21.17 6.34 -2.45
N ASP A 433 -21.77 6.80 -3.54
CA ASP A 433 -22.63 7.99 -3.54
C ASP A 433 -23.86 7.81 -2.63
N THR A 434 -24.47 6.62 -2.64
CA THR A 434 -25.56 6.26 -1.73
C THR A 434 -25.12 6.27 -0.26
N CYS A 435 -23.92 5.75 0.05
CA CYS A 435 -23.35 5.81 1.39
C CYS A 435 -23.04 7.25 1.83
N LEU A 436 -22.56 8.10 0.92
CA LEU A 436 -22.26 9.50 1.21
C LEU A 436 -23.52 10.29 1.55
N GLY A 437 -24.61 10.10 0.80
CA GLY A 437 -25.92 10.68 1.11
C GLY A 437 -26.49 10.19 2.46
N ALA A 438 -26.32 8.91 2.78
CA ALA A 438 -26.70 8.36 4.07
C ALA A 438 -25.88 8.97 5.23
N GLN A 439 -24.58 9.20 5.04
CA GLN A 439 -23.73 9.83 6.06
C GLN A 439 -24.12 11.29 6.29
N GLN A 440 -24.39 12.08 5.25
CA GLN A 440 -24.91 13.46 5.40
C GLN A 440 -26.19 13.49 6.23
N MET A 441 -27.08 12.51 6.08
CA MET A 441 -28.30 12.39 6.90
C MET A 441 -27.99 12.09 8.37
N VAL A 442 -27.00 11.22 8.64
CA VAL A 442 -26.51 10.95 10.01
C VAL A 442 -25.89 12.19 10.64
N ASP A 443 -25.09 12.95 9.90
CA ASP A 443 -24.48 14.19 10.39
C ASP A 443 -25.55 15.25 10.74
N ILE A 444 -26.57 15.42 9.90
CA ILE A 444 -27.71 16.32 10.16
C ILE A 444 -28.49 15.88 11.42
N LEU A 445 -28.78 14.58 11.57
CA LEU A 445 -29.47 14.05 12.74
C LEU A 445 -28.64 14.17 14.01
N THR A 446 -27.33 13.97 13.93
CA THR A 446 -26.39 14.09 15.07
C THR A 446 -26.31 15.53 15.57
N ASN A 447 -26.13 16.49 14.67
CA ASN A 447 -26.15 17.92 15.01
C ASN A 447 -27.50 18.35 15.61
N LYS A 448 -28.61 17.79 15.11
CA LYS A 448 -29.95 18.07 15.66
C LYS A 448 -30.16 17.45 17.05
N ASN A 449 -29.67 16.24 17.32
CA ASN A 449 -29.69 15.67 18.66
C ASN A 449 -28.87 16.51 19.63
N LEU A 450 -27.63 16.88 19.28
CA LEU A 450 -26.78 17.71 20.14
C LEU A 450 -27.45 19.06 20.48
N SER A 451 -28.05 19.73 19.49
CA SER A 451 -28.80 20.97 19.72
C SER A 451 -30.06 20.79 20.59
N LEU A 452 -30.68 19.60 20.59
CA LEU A 452 -31.82 19.30 21.47
C LEU A 452 -31.35 18.91 22.88
N GLU A 453 -30.22 18.22 23.01
CA GLU A 453 -29.58 17.88 24.29
C GLU A 453 -29.09 19.14 25.02
N ASP A 454 -28.52 20.11 24.29
CA ASP A 454 -28.15 21.42 24.82
C ASP A 454 -29.38 22.23 25.28
N GLN A 455 -30.46 22.25 24.49
CA GLN A 455 -31.73 22.88 24.90
C GLN A 455 -32.39 22.20 26.10
N VAL A 456 -32.33 20.87 26.20
CA VAL A 456 -32.82 20.14 27.38
C VAL A 456 -31.97 20.45 28.61
N ARG A 457 -30.65 20.63 28.45
CA ARG A 457 -29.75 21.02 29.55
C ARG A 457 -30.03 22.45 30.03
N GLU A 458 -30.20 23.40 29.11
CA GLU A 458 -30.58 24.78 29.42
C GLU A 458 -31.93 24.83 30.15
N LEU A 459 -32.93 24.10 29.66
CA LEU A 459 -34.24 24.01 30.32
C LEU A 459 -34.12 23.38 31.71
N GLN A 460 -33.33 22.31 31.89
CA GLN A 460 -33.10 21.71 33.21
C GLN A 460 -32.42 22.70 34.16
N GLU A 461 -31.41 23.45 33.71
CA GLU A 461 -30.78 24.50 34.52
C GLU A 461 -31.79 25.60 34.91
N THR A 462 -32.72 25.98 34.03
CA THR A 462 -33.80 26.92 34.42
C THR A 462 -34.79 26.33 35.43
N VAL A 463 -35.07 25.02 35.38
CA VAL A 463 -35.91 24.34 36.38
C VAL A 463 -35.20 24.29 37.72
N ASP A 464 -33.94 23.82 37.77
CA ASP A 464 -33.15 23.71 39.00
C ASP A 464 -33.00 25.08 39.70
N ASN A 465 -32.81 26.16 38.93
CA ASN A 465 -32.78 27.53 39.45
C ASN A 465 -34.15 28.01 39.99
N LEU A 466 -35.26 27.62 39.36
CA LEU A 466 -36.61 27.97 39.82
C LEU A 466 -37.03 27.16 41.06
N GLU A 467 -36.62 25.89 41.17
CA GLU A 467 -36.84 25.07 42.36
C GLU A 467 -36.06 25.64 43.55
N SER A 468 -34.82 26.06 43.35
CA SER A 468 -33.99 26.76 44.36
C SER A 468 -34.63 28.08 44.82
N LEU A 469 -35.19 28.89 43.90
CA LEU A 469 -35.97 30.08 44.25
C LEU A 469 -37.22 29.76 45.08
N CYS A 470 -37.96 28.71 44.72
CA CYS A 470 -39.16 28.29 45.46
C CYS A 470 -38.82 27.74 46.86
N GLU A 471 -37.65 27.11 47.04
CA GLU A 471 -37.18 26.68 48.35
C GLU A 471 -36.78 27.88 49.22
N MET A 472 -36.09 28.88 48.65
CA MET A 472 -35.75 30.13 49.36
C MET A 472 -36.98 30.97 49.73
N ASP A 473 -37.97 31.12 48.82
CA ASP A 473 -39.23 31.81 49.13
C ASP A 473 -39.99 31.11 50.26
N LYS A 474 -39.92 29.77 50.34
CA LYS A 474 -40.54 28.98 51.40
C LYS A 474 -39.81 29.13 52.74
N GLU A 475 -38.47 29.12 52.76
CA GLU A 475 -37.70 29.45 53.97
C GLU A 475 -38.03 30.87 54.46
N MET A 476 -38.16 31.84 53.55
CA MET A 476 -38.58 33.20 53.88
C MET A 476 -40.00 33.26 54.47
N GLU A 477 -40.94 32.47 53.94
CA GLU A 477 -42.31 32.38 54.48
C GLU A 477 -42.35 31.70 55.86
N GLU A 478 -41.47 30.73 56.13
CA GLU A 478 -41.36 30.03 57.42
C GLU A 478 -40.72 30.93 58.49
N ASN A 479 -39.62 31.62 58.16
CA ASN A 479 -39.01 32.66 59.00
C ASN A 479 -40.00 33.79 59.34
N ALA A 480 -40.83 34.21 58.37
CA ALA A 480 -41.85 35.25 58.59
C ALA A 480 -42.93 34.79 59.59
N LYS A 481 -43.32 33.51 59.57
CA LYS A 481 -44.28 32.93 60.53
C LYS A 481 -43.68 32.79 61.93
N GLU A 482 -42.40 32.43 62.04
CA GLU A 482 -41.68 32.39 63.32
C GLU A 482 -41.62 33.79 63.95
N VAL A 483 -41.23 34.82 63.20
CA VAL A 483 -41.23 36.22 63.67
C VAL A 483 -42.64 36.71 64.03
N GLU A 484 -43.69 36.29 63.31
CA GLU A 484 -45.07 36.62 63.70
C GLU A 484 -45.47 35.92 65.01
N HIS A 485 -45.05 34.66 65.22
CA HIS A 485 -45.29 33.92 66.45
C HIS A 485 -44.57 34.56 67.65
N ASP A 486 -43.30 34.93 67.51
CA ASP A 486 -42.52 35.63 68.52
C ASP A 486 -43.20 36.95 68.93
N LEU A 487 -43.64 37.74 67.95
CA LEU A 487 -44.32 39.01 68.22
C LEU A 487 -45.67 38.81 68.92
N ARG A 488 -46.42 37.75 68.59
CA ARG A 488 -47.65 37.38 69.29
C ARG A 488 -47.38 36.97 70.74
N GLU A 489 -46.40 36.10 71.00
CA GLU A 489 -46.06 35.68 72.36
C GLU A 489 -45.55 36.85 73.21
N ASN A 490 -44.75 37.76 72.65
CA ASN A 490 -44.33 38.98 73.33
C ASN A 490 -45.51 39.91 73.67
N ILE A 491 -46.54 40.00 72.81
CA ILE A 491 -47.77 40.74 73.10
C ILE A 491 -48.56 40.08 74.23
N ASP A 492 -48.72 38.75 74.22
CA ASP A 492 -49.42 38.01 75.27
C ASP A 492 -48.68 38.09 76.61
N LEU A 493 -47.34 38.03 76.61
CA LEU A 493 -46.50 38.25 77.80
C LEU A 493 -46.66 39.67 78.37
N LEU A 494 -46.75 40.70 77.52
CA LEU A 494 -47.00 42.08 77.94
C LEU A 494 -48.42 42.28 78.47
N GLN A 495 -49.43 41.62 77.90
CA GLN A 495 -50.81 41.66 78.41
C GLN A 495 -50.95 40.97 79.77
N ASN A 496 -50.18 39.90 80.04
CA ASN A 496 -50.18 39.22 81.33
C ASN A 496 -49.38 39.96 82.43
N GLN A 497 -48.78 41.12 82.13
CA GLN A 497 -48.03 41.96 83.09
C GLN A 497 -48.77 43.27 83.47
N LEU A 498 -50.02 43.43 83.03
CA LEU A 498 -50.84 44.65 83.14
C LEU A 498 -52.09 44.47 84.02
#